data_AF-A0A353QY46-F1
#
_entry.id   AF-A0A353QY46-F1
#
_cell.length_a   1.000
_cell.length_b   1.000
_cell.length_c   1.000
_cell.angle_alpha   90.00
_cell.angle_beta   90.00
_cell.angle_gamma   90.00
#
_symmetry.space_group_name_H-M   'P 1'
#
loop_
_entity.id
_entity.type
_entity.pdbx_description
1 polymer ?
#
loop_
_entity_poly.entity_id
_entity_poly.type
_entity_poly.pdbx_seq_one_letter_code
_entity_poly.pdbx_strand_id
1 'polypeptide(L)'
;MAVNITAEDKAKQLDQILDRSIKKTYTTSQHGSNSNIQSLTIETMKPNFMMRNNCFIRKGVPESHRRVADSFMIIKKVFGHPVVQSKISDEEKALLVKYDFNPLELSTTKQIEDELVFLKRWSYSRNRELQDAADEIIQIRAKELKYLIATRYVSTNKNYNGYQVLEKYLEEISKYFRQG
;
A
#
# COMPACT_ATOMS: atom_id res chain seq x y z
N MET A 1 3.40 61.12 -1.13
CA MET A 1 4.64 60.34 -0.90
C MET A 1 4.23 58.88 -0.83
N ALA A 2 4.60 58.07 -1.82
CA ALA A 2 4.21 56.66 -1.88
C ALA A 2 5.18 55.84 -1.02
N VAL A 3 4.65 55.09 -0.04
CA VAL A 3 5.43 54.23 0.84
C VAL A 3 5.77 52.95 0.07
N ASN A 4 7.04 52.78 -0.32
CA ASN A 4 7.55 51.55 -0.92
C ASN A 4 7.63 50.47 0.15
N ILE A 5 6.70 49.51 0.12
CA ILE A 5 6.67 48.35 1.01
C ILE A 5 7.71 47.34 0.52
N THR A 6 8.73 47.11 1.33
CA THR A 6 9.84 46.17 1.08
C THR A 6 9.36 44.72 1.08
N ALA A 7 10.04 43.85 0.31
CA ALA A 7 9.67 42.43 0.17
C ALA A 7 9.64 41.67 1.52
N GLU A 8 10.45 42.10 2.49
CA GLU A 8 10.49 41.54 3.85
C GLU A 8 9.21 41.83 4.65
N ASP A 9 8.55 42.96 4.42
CA ASP A 9 7.30 43.31 5.10
C ASP A 9 6.12 42.48 4.58
N LYS A 10 6.16 42.09 3.30
CA LYS A 10 5.18 41.16 2.70
C LYS A 10 5.36 39.73 3.25
N ALA A 11 6.61 39.31 3.47
CA ALA A 11 6.90 37.99 4.06
C ALA A 11 6.40 37.89 5.51
N LYS A 12 6.60 38.92 6.32
CA LYS A 12 6.09 38.97 7.70
C LYS A 12 4.56 39.00 7.78
N GLN A 13 3.90 39.65 6.82
CA GLN A 13 2.43 39.60 6.72
C GLN A 13 1.91 38.21 6.36
N LEU A 14 2.59 37.49 5.46
CA LEU A 14 2.21 36.12 5.09
C LEU A 14 2.38 35.14 6.25
N ASP A 15 3.49 35.23 7.00
CA ASP A 15 3.72 34.40 8.19
C ASP A 15 2.65 34.66 9.26
N GLN A 16 2.28 35.92 9.47
CA GLN A 16 1.25 36.29 10.44
C GLN A 16 -0.17 35.85 10.03
N ILE A 17 -0.44 35.73 8.72
CA ILE A 17 -1.70 35.20 8.19
C ILE A 17 -1.74 33.67 8.35
N LEU A 18 -0.62 32.97 8.07
CA LEU A 18 -0.52 31.53 8.23
C LEU A 18 -0.67 31.10 9.69
N ASP A 19 -0.03 31.81 10.62
CA ASP A 19 -0.12 31.54 12.06
C ASP A 19 -1.54 31.75 12.63
N ARG A 20 -2.31 32.70 12.06
CA ARG A 20 -3.71 32.93 12.43
C ARG A 20 -4.66 31.86 11.85
N SER A 21 -4.38 31.35 10.65
CA SER A 21 -5.15 30.25 10.06
C SER A 21 -4.96 28.95 10.83
N ILE A 22 -3.72 28.64 11.25
CA ILE A 22 -3.41 27.42 12.02
C ILE A 22 -4.05 27.45 13.41
N LYS A 23 -4.11 28.62 14.08
CA LYS A 23 -4.77 28.75 15.38
C LYS A 23 -6.30 28.61 15.31
N LYS A 24 -6.94 29.00 14.20
CA LYS A 24 -8.39 28.79 14.01
C LYS A 24 -8.78 27.31 13.91
N THR A 25 -7.88 26.44 13.45
CA THR A 25 -8.17 25.01 13.29
C THR A 25 -8.13 24.18 14.59
N TYR A 26 -7.60 24.72 15.71
CA TYR A 26 -7.44 23.94 16.95
C TYR A 26 -8.36 24.32 18.11
N THR A 27 -9.23 25.33 17.97
CA THR A 27 -10.13 25.75 19.06
C THR A 27 -11.55 26.01 18.57
N THR A 28 -12.28 24.97 18.18
CA THR A 28 -13.76 24.97 18.22
C THR A 28 -14.24 23.54 18.39
N SER A 29 -14.25 23.07 19.64
CA SER A 29 -15.10 21.99 20.11
C SER A 29 -15.86 22.55 21.30
N GLN A 30 -17.17 22.74 21.16
CA GLN A 30 -18.22 22.31 22.07
C GLN A 30 -19.57 22.89 21.59
N HIS A 31 -20.58 22.00 21.55
CA HIS A 31 -22.03 22.21 21.41
C HIS A 31 -22.68 22.63 20.07
N GLY A 32 -23.34 21.65 19.44
CA GLY A 32 -24.79 21.72 19.22
C GLY A 32 -25.34 21.76 17.79
N SER A 33 -25.86 20.61 17.34
CA SER A 33 -27.07 20.45 16.47
C SER A 33 -26.92 20.22 14.95
N ASN A 34 -27.24 18.98 14.55
CA ASN A 34 -27.97 18.53 13.35
C ASN A 34 -27.54 19.01 11.95
N SER A 35 -26.84 18.16 11.19
CA SER A 35 -27.43 17.37 10.07
C SER A 35 -26.34 16.72 9.19
N ASN A 36 -26.37 15.37 9.18
CA ASN A 36 -26.12 14.47 8.05
C ASN A 36 -24.93 14.76 7.11
N ILE A 37 -23.71 14.50 7.58
CA ILE A 37 -22.60 14.06 6.71
C ILE A 37 -21.94 12.88 7.43
N GLN A 38 -22.17 11.66 6.95
CA GLN A 38 -21.46 10.48 7.44
C GLN A 38 -20.01 10.55 6.95
N SER A 39 -19.16 11.18 7.74
CA SER A 39 -17.72 11.05 7.66
C SER A 39 -17.34 9.60 7.96
N LEU A 40 -16.81 8.89 6.96
CA LEU A 40 -16.06 7.66 7.19
C LEU A 40 -14.82 8.00 7.99
N THR A 41 -14.92 7.93 9.31
CA THR A 41 -13.78 8.02 10.21
C THR A 41 -12.93 6.77 9.96
N ILE A 42 -11.77 6.96 9.32
CA ILE A 42 -10.73 5.94 9.23
C ILE A 42 -10.21 5.74 10.66
N GLU A 43 -10.81 4.80 11.38
CA GLU A 43 -10.27 4.31 12.64
C GLU A 43 -8.92 3.67 12.35
N THR A 44 -7.86 4.39 12.68
CA THR A 44 -6.49 3.87 12.75
C THR A 44 -6.40 2.90 13.94
N MET A 45 -7.00 1.72 13.81
CA MET A 45 -6.80 0.63 14.75
C MET A 45 -5.36 0.10 14.57
N LYS A 46 -4.49 0.43 15.53
CA LYS A 46 -3.18 -0.23 15.72
C LYS A 46 -3.41 -1.75 15.85
N PRO A 47 -2.91 -2.60 14.95
CA PRO A 47 -2.94 -4.03 15.17
C PRO A 47 -1.65 -4.43 15.90
N ASN A 48 -1.73 -4.54 17.23
CA ASN A 48 -0.89 -5.47 17.97
C ASN A 48 -1.35 -6.89 17.63
N PHE A 49 -0.91 -7.44 16.50
CA PHE A 49 -1.15 -8.84 16.16
C PHE A 49 0.10 -9.47 15.56
N MET A 50 1.08 -9.71 16.44
CA MET A 50 2.06 -10.76 16.15
C MET A 50 1.38 -12.12 16.31
N MET A 51 0.99 -12.74 15.19
CA MET A 51 0.87 -14.20 15.13
C MET A 51 2.04 -14.74 14.32
N ARG A 52 3.05 -15.20 15.08
CA ARG A 52 4.09 -16.07 14.60
C ARG A 52 3.45 -17.35 14.05
N ASN A 53 3.90 -17.72 12.85
CA ASN A 53 3.84 -19.05 12.23
C ASN A 53 2.48 -19.42 11.59
N ASN A 54 2.49 -19.52 10.25
CA ASN A 54 1.43 -20.01 9.35
C ASN A 54 0.28 -19.05 8.92
N CYS A 55 0.55 -17.76 8.66
CA CYS A 55 -0.45 -16.82 8.09
C CYS A 55 -0.98 -17.21 6.68
N PHE A 56 -0.43 -18.25 6.05
CA PHE A 56 -0.71 -18.63 4.66
C PHE A 56 -1.33 -20.02 4.51
N ILE A 57 -2.04 -20.49 5.54
CA ILE A 57 -2.90 -21.67 5.40
C ILE A 57 -3.89 -21.36 4.27
N ARG A 58 -3.91 -22.18 3.21
CA ARG A 58 -4.78 -22.00 2.02
C ARG A 58 -6.25 -21.72 2.34
N LYS A 59 -6.71 -22.08 3.55
CA LYS A 59 -8.03 -21.76 4.08
C LYS A 59 -8.10 -20.27 4.43
N GLY A 60 -8.94 -19.53 3.73
CA GLY A 60 -9.18 -18.10 3.99
C GLY A 60 -8.40 -17.14 3.10
N VAL A 61 -7.63 -17.61 2.12
CA VAL A 61 -7.06 -16.71 1.09
C VAL A 61 -8.17 -16.28 0.13
N PRO A 62 -8.27 -15.01 -0.30
CA PRO A 62 -9.25 -14.59 -1.31
C PRO A 62 -8.96 -15.19 -2.70
N GLU A 63 -9.99 -15.35 -3.52
CA GLU A 63 -9.81 -15.90 -4.88
C GLU A 63 -8.96 -15.00 -5.79
N SER A 64 -9.03 -13.68 -5.63
CA SER A 64 -8.19 -12.74 -6.37
C SER A 64 -6.70 -13.00 -6.14
N HIS A 65 -6.28 -13.15 -4.89
CA HIS A 65 -4.91 -13.51 -4.52
C HIS A 65 -4.51 -14.86 -5.12
N ARG A 66 -5.40 -15.88 -5.07
CA ARG A 66 -5.13 -17.19 -5.67
C ARG A 66 -4.92 -17.11 -7.18
N ARG A 67 -5.77 -16.37 -7.90
CA ARG A 67 -5.64 -16.19 -9.36
C ARG A 67 -4.31 -15.52 -9.73
N VAL A 68 -3.92 -14.49 -8.99
CA VAL A 68 -2.65 -13.79 -9.20
C VAL A 68 -1.45 -14.72 -8.93
N ALA A 69 -1.50 -15.48 -7.83
CA ALA A 69 -0.48 -16.47 -7.49
C ALA A 69 -0.34 -17.59 -8.53
N ASP A 70 -1.46 -18.13 -8.99
CA ASP A 70 -1.47 -19.16 -10.05
C ASP A 70 -0.87 -18.63 -11.34
N SER A 71 -1.24 -17.41 -11.77
CA SER A 71 -0.63 -16.76 -12.95
C SER A 71 0.88 -16.57 -12.78
N PHE A 72 1.31 -16.10 -11.61
CA PHE A 72 2.72 -15.93 -11.28
C PHE A 72 3.49 -17.26 -11.37
N MET A 73 2.97 -18.32 -10.76
CA MET A 73 3.62 -19.64 -10.74
C MET A 73 3.65 -20.32 -12.11
N ILE A 74 2.61 -20.18 -12.92
CA ILE A 74 2.61 -20.69 -14.30
C ILE A 74 3.76 -20.05 -15.09
N ILE A 75 3.87 -18.72 -15.04
CA ILE A 75 4.93 -17.99 -15.75
C ILE A 75 6.31 -18.42 -15.22
N LYS A 76 6.48 -18.48 -13.90
CA LYS A 76 7.74 -18.90 -13.26
C LYS A 76 8.14 -20.32 -13.68
N LYS A 77 7.19 -21.25 -13.78
CA LYS A 77 7.45 -22.65 -14.19
C LYS A 77 7.74 -22.79 -15.69
N VAL A 78 6.99 -22.12 -16.55
CA VAL A 78 7.13 -22.26 -18.01
C VAL A 78 8.43 -21.62 -18.50
N PHE A 79 8.79 -20.45 -17.97
CA PHE A 79 9.91 -19.67 -18.48
C PHE A 79 11.16 -19.75 -17.60
N GLY A 80 11.09 -20.37 -16.41
CA GLY A 80 12.17 -20.39 -15.41
C GLY A 80 12.38 -19.04 -14.70
N HIS A 81 12.14 -17.93 -15.41
CA HIS A 81 12.19 -16.56 -14.91
C HIS A 81 11.01 -15.74 -15.49
N PRO A 82 10.41 -14.81 -14.72
CA PRO A 82 9.36 -13.93 -15.23
C PRO A 82 9.85 -13.11 -16.43
N VAL A 83 9.22 -13.30 -17.59
CA VAL A 83 9.62 -12.67 -18.86
C VAL A 83 9.11 -11.22 -18.98
N VAL A 84 8.23 -10.78 -18.07
CA VAL A 84 7.58 -9.47 -18.17
C VAL A 84 8.38 -8.40 -17.43
N GLN A 85 9.06 -7.52 -18.19
CA GLN A 85 9.77 -6.33 -17.68
C GLN A 85 8.89 -5.07 -17.64
N SER A 86 7.58 -5.20 -17.37
CA SER A 86 6.72 -4.01 -17.27
C SER A 86 6.85 -3.40 -15.87
N LYS A 87 7.39 -2.18 -15.81
CA LYS A 87 7.32 -1.34 -14.61
C LYS A 87 5.87 -1.01 -14.28
N ILE A 88 5.59 -0.75 -13.01
CA ILE A 88 4.31 -0.18 -12.62
C ILE A 88 4.13 1.22 -13.26
N SER A 89 2.92 1.47 -13.73
CA SER A 89 2.43 2.73 -14.28
C SER A 89 2.29 3.79 -13.18
N ASP A 90 2.13 5.04 -13.57
CA ASP A 90 2.03 6.13 -12.60
C ASP A 90 0.67 6.13 -11.89
N GLU A 91 -0.38 5.60 -12.52
CA GLU A 91 -1.69 5.37 -11.90
C GLU A 91 -1.60 4.30 -10.80
N GLU A 92 -0.92 3.18 -11.06
CA GLU A 92 -0.69 2.11 -10.08
C GLU A 92 0.12 2.64 -8.88
N LYS A 93 1.13 3.47 -9.13
CA LYS A 93 1.89 4.13 -8.04
C LYS A 93 1.01 5.06 -7.22
N ALA A 94 0.16 5.86 -7.87
CA ALA A 94 -0.76 6.76 -7.19
C ALA A 94 -1.72 5.98 -6.27
N LEU A 95 -2.17 4.79 -6.71
CA LEU A 95 -2.99 3.90 -5.88
C LEU A 95 -2.24 3.38 -4.65
N LEU A 96 -0.97 2.96 -4.80
CA LEU A 96 -0.16 2.54 -3.65
C LEU A 96 0.01 3.68 -2.64
N VAL A 97 0.33 4.89 -3.13
CA VAL A 97 0.47 6.09 -2.28
C VAL A 97 -0.84 6.44 -1.57
N LYS A 98 -1.99 6.31 -2.24
CA LYS A 98 -3.32 6.55 -1.65
C LYS A 98 -3.56 5.71 -0.39
N TYR A 99 -2.98 4.52 -0.31
CA TYR A 99 -3.11 3.60 0.82
C TYR A 99 -1.85 3.48 1.68
N ASP A 100 -0.90 4.42 1.52
CA ASP A 100 0.36 4.47 2.27
C ASP A 100 1.26 3.23 2.10
N PHE A 101 1.24 2.66 0.90
CA PHE A 101 2.07 1.52 0.53
C PHE A 101 3.34 1.98 -0.19
N ASN A 102 4.49 1.54 0.33
CA ASN A 102 5.78 1.79 -0.29
C ASN A 102 6.00 0.87 -1.51
N PRO A 103 6.80 1.31 -2.51
CA PRO A 103 7.26 0.43 -3.57
C PRO A 103 7.91 -0.83 -3.00
N LEU A 104 7.73 -1.96 -3.68
CA LEU A 104 8.20 -3.27 -3.17
C LEU A 104 9.72 -3.30 -2.96
N GLU A 105 10.47 -2.57 -3.80
CA GLU A 105 11.94 -2.47 -3.74
C GLU A 105 12.45 -1.78 -2.47
N LEU A 106 11.62 -0.93 -1.83
CA LEU A 106 11.94 -0.18 -0.61
C LEU A 106 11.18 -0.74 0.61
N SER A 107 10.56 -1.91 0.47
CA SER A 107 9.74 -2.49 1.51
C SER A 107 10.52 -3.53 2.33
N THR A 108 10.33 -3.49 3.64
CA THR A 108 10.86 -4.48 4.58
C THR A 108 9.93 -5.69 4.67
N THR A 109 10.45 -6.83 5.15
CA THR A 109 9.63 -8.02 5.46
C THR A 109 8.37 -7.69 6.25
N LYS A 110 8.51 -6.93 7.35
CA LYS A 110 7.39 -6.61 8.23
C LYS A 110 6.30 -5.80 7.53
N GLN A 111 6.69 -4.81 6.73
CA GLN A 111 5.72 -3.99 5.98
C GLN A 111 4.89 -4.83 5.01
N ILE A 112 5.52 -5.76 4.30
CA ILE A 112 4.80 -6.66 3.37
C ILE A 112 3.93 -7.66 4.12
N GLU A 113 4.37 -8.20 5.26
CA GLU A 113 3.52 -9.08 6.08
C GLU A 113 2.25 -8.36 6.55
N ASP A 114 2.41 -7.14 7.08
CA ASP A 114 1.30 -6.30 7.55
C ASP A 114 0.35 -5.95 6.39
N GLU A 115 0.91 -5.56 5.24
CA GLU A 115 0.14 -5.28 4.02
C GLU A 115 -0.68 -6.49 3.56
N LEU A 116 -0.09 -7.68 3.47
CA LEU A 116 -0.79 -8.88 3.05
C LEU A 116 -1.96 -9.23 3.98
N VAL A 117 -1.83 -8.95 5.28
CA VAL A 117 -2.93 -9.10 6.24
C VAL A 117 -4.04 -8.07 5.95
N PHE A 118 -3.69 -6.81 5.67
CA PHE A 118 -4.66 -5.78 5.31
C PHE A 118 -5.42 -6.12 4.02
N LEU A 119 -4.71 -6.53 2.96
CA LEU A 119 -5.32 -6.87 1.67
C LEU A 119 -6.29 -8.05 1.80
N LYS A 120 -5.92 -9.09 2.57
CA LYS A 120 -6.83 -10.20 2.86
C LYS A 120 -8.09 -9.71 3.58
N ARG A 121 -7.94 -8.83 4.58
CA ARG A 121 -9.07 -8.26 5.32
C ARG A 121 -9.97 -7.42 4.43
N TRP A 122 -9.39 -6.60 3.55
CA TRP A 122 -10.13 -5.75 2.62
C TRP A 122 -10.91 -6.55 1.58
N SER A 123 -10.32 -7.66 1.10
CA SER A 123 -10.97 -8.59 0.16
C SER A 123 -12.27 -9.21 0.72
N TYR A 124 -12.40 -9.33 2.05
CA TYR A 124 -13.63 -9.81 2.71
C TYR A 124 -14.45 -8.69 3.36
N SER A 125 -14.07 -7.43 3.18
CA SER A 125 -14.83 -6.31 3.73
C SER A 125 -16.19 -6.21 3.05
N ARG A 126 -17.16 -5.50 3.64
CA ARG A 126 -18.44 -5.21 2.95
C ARG A 126 -18.35 -4.00 2.01
N ASN A 127 -17.20 -3.31 1.99
CA ASN A 127 -16.98 -2.14 1.16
C ASN A 127 -16.38 -2.59 -0.17
N ARG A 128 -17.14 -2.40 -1.25
CA ARG A 128 -16.72 -2.77 -2.61
C ARG A 128 -15.46 -2.03 -3.05
N GLU A 129 -15.29 -0.75 -2.68
CA GLU A 129 -14.09 0.01 -3.02
C GLU A 129 -12.83 -0.59 -2.39
N LEU A 130 -12.93 -1.11 -1.16
CA LEU A 130 -11.81 -1.77 -0.50
C LEU A 130 -11.53 -3.15 -1.09
N GLN A 131 -12.56 -3.88 -1.50
CA GLN A 131 -12.38 -5.15 -2.22
C GLN A 131 -11.66 -4.92 -3.55
N ASP A 132 -12.15 -3.97 -4.35
CA ASP A 132 -11.58 -3.64 -5.65
C ASP A 132 -10.14 -3.13 -5.50
N ALA A 133 -9.87 -2.27 -4.52
CA ALA A 133 -8.52 -1.82 -4.21
C ALA A 133 -7.60 -2.96 -3.77
N ALA A 134 -8.09 -3.91 -2.96
CA ALA A 134 -7.28 -5.06 -2.55
C ALA A 134 -6.91 -5.95 -3.74
N ASP A 135 -7.87 -6.19 -4.63
CA ASP A 135 -7.72 -6.98 -5.85
C ASP A 135 -6.76 -6.32 -6.85
N GLU A 136 -6.76 -4.98 -6.93
CA GLU A 136 -5.85 -4.22 -7.77
C GLU A 136 -4.44 -4.19 -7.17
N ILE A 137 -4.31 -3.90 -5.88
CA ILE A 137 -3.00 -3.81 -5.21
C ILE A 137 -2.27 -5.16 -5.25
N ILE A 138 -2.96 -6.30 -5.07
CA ILE A 138 -2.28 -7.59 -5.18
C ILE A 138 -1.75 -7.87 -6.60
N GLN A 139 -2.42 -7.34 -7.65
CA GLN A 139 -1.92 -7.42 -9.03
C GLN A 139 -0.68 -6.53 -9.22
N ILE A 140 -0.73 -5.30 -8.69
CA ILE A 140 0.42 -4.37 -8.70
C ILE A 140 1.62 -5.03 -8.01
N ARG A 141 1.43 -5.63 -6.83
CA ARG A 141 2.49 -6.33 -6.10
C ARG A 141 3.10 -7.46 -6.90
N ALA A 142 2.28 -8.28 -7.56
CA ALA A 142 2.80 -9.34 -8.43
C ALA A 142 3.56 -8.78 -9.64
N LYS A 143 3.16 -7.62 -10.18
CA LYS A 143 3.85 -6.93 -11.28
C LYS A 143 5.21 -6.39 -10.83
N GLU A 144 5.27 -5.71 -9.68
CA GLU A 144 6.53 -5.27 -9.07
C GLU A 144 7.48 -6.44 -8.83
N LEU A 145 6.96 -7.55 -8.28
CA LEU A 145 7.77 -8.74 -8.02
C LEU A 145 8.36 -9.30 -9.32
N LYS A 146 7.55 -9.45 -10.38
CA LYS A 146 8.03 -9.91 -11.69
C LYS A 146 9.14 -8.99 -12.22
N TYR A 147 8.95 -7.68 -12.12
CA TYR A 147 9.94 -6.69 -12.55
C TYR A 147 11.25 -6.82 -11.76
N LEU A 148 11.17 -6.98 -10.44
CA LEU A 148 12.35 -7.12 -9.58
C LEU A 148 13.12 -8.43 -9.84
N ILE A 149 12.42 -9.56 -10.06
CA ILE A 149 13.07 -10.81 -10.47
C ILE A 149 13.78 -10.63 -11.82
N ALA A 150 13.09 -10.04 -12.80
CA ALA A 150 13.62 -9.86 -14.15
C ALA A 150 14.84 -8.92 -14.20
N THR A 151 14.89 -7.93 -13.30
CA THR A 151 16.01 -6.98 -13.16
C THR A 151 17.11 -7.45 -12.22
N ARG A 152 17.06 -8.72 -11.78
CA ARG A 152 18.00 -9.33 -10.83
C ARG A 152 18.16 -8.49 -9.55
N TYR A 153 17.03 -8.20 -8.89
CA TYR A 153 16.91 -7.64 -7.54
C TYR A 153 18.08 -6.74 -7.14
N VAL A 154 18.16 -5.56 -7.74
CA VAL A 154 19.12 -4.53 -7.33
C VAL A 154 18.68 -3.98 -5.99
N SER A 155 19.12 -4.63 -4.91
CA SER A 155 19.08 -4.05 -3.58
C SER A 155 20.49 -4.11 -2.99
N THR A 156 21.12 -2.94 -2.92
CA THR A 156 22.37 -2.73 -2.18
C THR A 156 22.16 -2.83 -0.66
N ASN A 157 20.90 -2.88 -0.20
CA ASN A 157 20.56 -2.75 1.21
C ASN A 157 19.76 -3.97 1.71
N LYS A 158 20.43 -4.80 2.51
CA LYS A 158 19.90 -6.07 3.04
C LYS A 158 18.60 -5.95 3.84
N ASN A 159 18.25 -4.74 4.28
CA ASN A 159 17.05 -4.48 5.07
C ASN A 159 15.76 -4.42 4.22
N TYR A 160 15.88 -4.16 2.91
CA TYR A 160 14.76 -4.10 1.98
C TYR A 160 14.62 -5.43 1.23
N ASN A 161 14.01 -6.38 1.93
CA ASN A 161 13.83 -7.77 1.50
C ASN A 161 12.35 -8.20 1.49
N GLY A 162 11.41 -7.25 1.50
CA GLY A 162 9.97 -7.53 1.50
C GLY A 162 9.51 -8.36 0.30
N TYR A 163 10.20 -8.25 -0.85
CA TYR A 163 9.92 -9.07 -2.04
C TYR A 163 9.98 -10.58 -1.75
N GLN A 164 10.85 -11.03 -0.84
CA GLN A 164 10.98 -12.45 -0.48
C GLN A 164 9.73 -12.99 0.20
N VAL A 165 9.11 -12.16 1.04
CA VAL A 165 7.84 -12.49 1.71
C VAL A 165 6.72 -12.61 0.69
N LEU A 166 6.63 -11.65 -0.22
CA LEU A 166 5.60 -11.66 -1.25
C LEU A 166 5.75 -12.85 -2.19
N GLU A 167 6.98 -13.17 -2.62
CA GLU A 167 7.25 -14.34 -3.45
C GLU A 167 6.82 -15.63 -2.76
N LYS A 168 7.26 -15.82 -1.51
CA LYS A 168 6.87 -16.98 -0.71
C LYS A 168 5.37 -17.06 -0.50
N TYR A 169 4.69 -15.93 -0.30
CA TYR A 169 3.23 -15.89 -0.18
C TYR A 169 2.55 -16.41 -1.44
N LEU A 170 2.93 -15.90 -2.61
CA LEU A 170 2.34 -16.33 -3.89
C LEU A 170 2.62 -17.80 -4.19
N GLU A 171 3.82 -18.28 -3.84
CA GLU A 171 4.18 -19.69 -3.91
C GLU A 171 3.25 -20.56 -3.04
N GLU A 172 3.10 -20.24 -1.77
CA GLU A 172 2.36 -21.08 -0.82
C GLU A 172 0.86 -21.19 -1.14
N ILE A 173 0.26 -20.12 -1.64
CA ILE A 173 -1.17 -20.06 -1.95
C ILE A 173 -1.52 -20.60 -3.34
N SER A 174 -0.54 -20.72 -4.24
CA SER A 174 -0.78 -21.28 -5.58
C SER A 174 -1.01 -22.79 -5.52
N LYS A 175 -1.90 -23.29 -6.38
CA LYS A 175 -2.07 -24.73 -6.56
C LYS A 175 -0.89 -25.39 -7.28
N TYR A 176 -0.11 -24.64 -8.05
CA TYR A 176 0.98 -25.16 -8.87
C TYR A 176 2.29 -25.35 -8.11
N PHE A 177 2.41 -24.85 -6.87
CA PHE A 177 3.66 -24.93 -6.10
C PHE A 177 4.11 -26.36 -5.77
N ARG A 178 3.18 -27.28 -5.49
CA ARG A 178 3.48 -28.66 -5.08
C ARG A 178 3.49 -29.72 -6.20
N GLN A 179 3.21 -29.33 -7.44
CA GLN A 179 3.19 -30.28 -8.57
C GLN A 179 4.54 -30.30 -9.29
N GLY A 180 5.61 -30.63 -8.58
CA GLY A 180 6.97 -30.77 -9.11
C GLY A 180 7.56 -32.09 -8.67
#